data_AF-V5Z4X1-F1
#
_entry.id   AF-V5Z4X1-F1
#
_cell.length_a   1.000
_cell.length_b   1.000
_cell.length_c   1.000
_cell.angle_alpha   90.00
_cell.angle_beta   90.00
_cell.angle_gamma   90.00
#
_symmetry.space_group_name_H-M   'P 1'
#
loop_
_entity.id
_entity.type
_entity.pdbx_description
1 polymer ?
#
loop_
_entity_poly.entity_id
_entity_poly.type
_entity_poly.pdbx_seq_one_letter_code
_entity_poly.pdbx_strand_id
1 'polypeptide(L)'
;MSLSQSPSALVRYLLLVGLFSFSPFSQADTVTIPLSQEQDGGDTGRACIYIWHGSAQYRVIKADESCASAITIDSESSAADDNI
;
A
#
# COMPACT_ATOMS: atom_id res chain seq x y z
N MET A 1 -34.85 -5.64 50.96
CA MET A 1 -34.09 -6.49 50.02
C MET A 1 -32.84 -5.73 49.63
N SER A 2 -31.68 -6.10 50.17
CA SER A 2 -30.41 -5.40 49.94
C SER A 2 -29.74 -5.99 48.71
N LEU A 3 -29.58 -5.21 47.64
CA LEU A 3 -28.86 -5.60 46.43
C LEU A 3 -27.35 -5.46 46.71
N SER A 4 -26.72 -6.55 47.10
CA SER A 4 -25.26 -6.64 47.19
C SER A 4 -24.66 -6.71 45.78
N GLN A 5 -24.46 -5.54 45.17
CA GLN A 5 -23.86 -5.39 43.84
C GLN A 5 -22.35 -5.62 43.96
N SER A 6 -21.89 -6.81 43.56
CA SER A 6 -20.46 -7.20 43.66
C SER A 6 -19.60 -6.38 42.68
N PRO A 7 -18.56 -5.67 43.16
CA PRO A 7 -17.74 -4.77 42.33
C PRO A 7 -16.94 -5.50 41.23
N SER A 8 -16.83 -6.82 41.29
CA SER A 8 -16.01 -7.63 40.39
C SER A 8 -16.54 -7.75 38.96
N ALA A 9 -17.85 -7.56 38.74
CA ALA A 9 -18.45 -7.66 37.41
C ALA A 9 -18.16 -6.41 36.55
N LEU A 10 -18.10 -5.23 37.16
CA LEU A 10 -17.84 -3.96 36.47
C LEU A 10 -16.41 -3.87 35.94
N VAL A 11 -15.44 -4.36 36.73
CA VAL A 11 -14.01 -4.36 36.35
C VAL A 11 -13.76 -5.26 35.13
N ARG A 12 -14.44 -6.41 35.03
CA ARG A 12 -14.32 -7.32 33.89
C ARG A 12 -14.93 -6.73 32.61
N TYR A 13 -16.01 -5.97 32.74
CA TYR A 13 -16.64 -5.31 31.60
C TYR A 13 -15.76 -4.18 31.02
N LEU A 14 -15.12 -3.39 31.89
CA LEU A 14 -14.18 -2.34 31.49
C LEU A 14 -12.94 -2.89 30.75
N LEU A 15 -12.41 -4.04 31.16
CA LEU A 15 -11.28 -4.68 30.47
C LEU A 15 -11.64 -5.18 29.06
N LEU A 16 -12.87 -5.66 28.85
CA LEU A 16 -13.32 -6.12 27.54
C LEU A 16 -13.57 -4.96 26.56
N VAL A 17 -14.12 -3.83 27.02
CA VAL A 17 -14.35 -2.65 26.16
C VAL A 17 -13.04 -1.97 25.75
N GLY A 18 -12.01 -2.00 26.60
CA GLY A 18 -10.70 -1.42 26.30
C GLY A 18 -9.93 -2.10 25.17
N LEU A 19 -10.12 -3.42 24.97
CA LEU A 19 -9.37 -4.21 23.98
C LEU A 19 -9.87 -4.06 22.53
N PHE A 20 -11.12 -3.65 22.32
CA PHE A 20 -11.70 -3.54 20.96
C PHE A 20 -11.60 -2.14 20.34
N SER A 21 -11.10 -1.14 21.08
CA SER A 21 -11.11 0.26 20.63
C SER A 21 -9.86 0.69 19.83
N PHE A 22 -8.87 -0.19 19.67
CA PHE A 22 -7.63 0.11 18.95
C PHE A 22 -7.54 -0.71 17.65
N SER A 23 -8.46 -0.46 16.72
CA SER A 23 -8.24 -0.83 15.32
C SER A 23 -7.44 0.30 14.65
N PRO A 24 -6.14 0.13 14.35
CA PRO A 24 -5.43 1.08 13.53
C PRO A 24 -6.09 1.06 12.14
N PHE A 25 -6.71 2.17 11.76
CA PHE A 25 -7.09 2.40 10.37
C PHE A 25 -5.80 2.52 9.57
N SER A 26 -5.35 1.42 8.97
CA SER A 26 -4.30 1.50 7.95
C SER A 26 -4.93 2.09 6.70
N GLN A 27 -4.61 3.35 6.40
CA GLN A 27 -4.91 3.96 5.12
C GLN A 27 -3.74 3.63 4.20
N ALA A 28 -4.00 2.86 3.14
CA ALA A 28 -3.02 2.67 2.09
C ALA A 28 -2.82 4.01 1.39
N ASP A 29 -1.68 4.67 1.64
CA ASP A 29 -1.34 5.90 0.96
C ASP A 29 -1.06 5.61 -0.52
N THR A 30 -1.83 6.22 -1.42
CA THR A 30 -1.58 6.13 -2.86
C THR A 30 -0.65 7.26 -3.30
N VAL A 31 0.41 6.94 -4.04
CA VAL A 31 1.35 7.93 -4.58
C VAL A 31 1.38 7.88 -6.10
N THR A 32 1.35 9.06 -6.73
CA THR A 32 1.51 9.21 -8.18
C THR A 32 2.97 9.44 -8.53
N ILE A 33 3.54 8.54 -9.33
CA ILE A 33 4.94 8.55 -9.75
C ILE A 33 5.01 8.94 -11.24
N PRO A 34 5.72 10.02 -11.60
CA PRO A 34 5.88 10.41 -12.99
C PRO A 34 6.82 9.45 -13.74
N LEU A 35 6.62 9.35 -15.06
CA LEU A 35 7.55 8.66 -15.95
C LEU A 35 8.94 9.28 -15.82
N SER A 36 9.92 8.45 -15.50
CA SER A 36 11.31 8.87 -15.34
C SER A 36 12.08 8.73 -16.65
N GLN A 37 11.90 7.60 -17.33
CA GLN A 37 12.56 7.34 -18.61
C GLN A 37 11.72 6.41 -19.49
N GLU A 38 11.77 6.66 -20.78
CA GLU A 38 11.31 5.73 -21.81
C GLU A 38 12.54 5.18 -22.53
N GLN A 39 12.64 3.86 -22.64
CA GLN A 39 13.72 3.18 -23.30
C GLN A 39 13.18 2.43 -24.51
N ASP A 40 13.76 2.69 -25.68
CA ASP A 40 13.45 1.96 -26.90
C ASP A 40 14.21 0.63 -26.92
N GLY A 41 13.48 -0.48 -26.96
CA GLY A 41 13.99 -1.84 -27.05
C GLY A 41 13.94 -2.42 -28.48
N GLY A 42 13.67 -1.58 -29.48
CA GLY A 42 13.55 -1.98 -30.88
C GLY A 42 12.36 -2.93 -31.11
N ASP A 43 12.62 -4.06 -31.78
CA ASP A 43 11.58 -5.04 -32.10
C ASP A 43 10.96 -5.71 -30.87
N THR A 44 11.62 -5.60 -29.70
CA THR A 44 11.12 -6.14 -28.41
C THR A 44 10.06 -5.23 -27.77
N GLY A 45 9.85 -4.03 -28.32
CA GLY A 45 8.97 -3.01 -27.77
C GLY A 45 9.74 -1.94 -26.98
N ARG A 46 9.03 -1.20 -26.13
CA ARG A 46 9.60 -0.08 -25.36
C ARG A 46 9.38 -0.31 -23.87
N ALA A 47 10.27 0.21 -23.03
CA ALA A 47 10.18 0.10 -21.58
C ALA A 47 9.91 1.46 -20.96
N CYS A 48 8.88 1.54 -20.12
CA CYS A 48 8.52 2.71 -19.33
C CYS A 48 9.04 2.52 -17.91
N ILE A 49 9.89 3.43 -17.45
CA ILE A 49 10.58 3.33 -16.16
C ILE A 49 10.07 4.44 -15.22
N TYR A 50 9.66 4.05 -14.02
CA TYR A 50 9.14 4.90 -12.96
C TYR A 50 9.99 4.72 -11.70
N ILE A 51 10.68 5.77 -11.26
CA ILE A 51 11.60 5.72 -10.12
C ILE A 51 10.98 6.43 -8.93
N TRP A 52 10.90 5.75 -7.79
CA TRP A 52 10.36 6.30 -6.56
C TRP A 52 11.04 5.70 -5.33
N HIS A 53 11.50 6.56 -4.41
CA HIS A 53 12.10 6.16 -3.13
C HIS A 53 13.21 5.08 -3.23
N GLY A 54 14.04 5.15 -4.26
CA GLY A 54 15.14 4.20 -4.46
C GLY A 54 14.74 2.88 -5.11
N SER A 55 13.45 2.67 -5.39
CA SER A 55 12.94 1.57 -6.20
C SER A 55 12.62 2.03 -7.62
N ALA A 56 12.75 1.11 -8.58
CA ALA A 56 12.34 1.33 -9.96
C ALA A 56 11.28 0.30 -10.35
N GLN A 57 10.15 0.80 -10.85
CA GLN A 57 9.16 -0.03 -11.54
C GLN A 57 9.33 0.14 -13.04
N TYR A 58 9.31 -0.96 -13.77
CA TYR A 58 9.37 -0.94 -15.23
C TYR A 58 8.15 -1.65 -15.82
N ARG A 59 7.69 -1.15 -16.97
CA ARG A 59 6.64 -1.79 -17.76
C ARG A 59 7.09 -1.86 -19.21
N VAL A 60 7.09 -3.06 -19.77
CA VAL A 60 7.28 -3.26 -21.22
C VAL A 60 5.95 -3.03 -21.92
N ILE A 61 5.98 -2.22 -22.97
CA ILE A 61 4.84 -1.88 -23.83
C ILE A 61 5.18 -2.20 -25.28
N LYS A 62 4.14 -2.39 -26.09
CA LYS A 62 4.30 -2.61 -27.53
C LYS A 62 4.72 -1.32 -28.24
N ALA A 63 5.23 -1.47 -29.47
CA ALA A 63 5.70 -0.36 -30.29
C ALA A 63 4.61 0.67 -30.64
N ASP A 64 3.34 0.28 -30.65
CA ASP A 64 2.18 1.12 -30.94
C ASP A 64 1.52 1.73 -29.68
N GLU A 65 1.91 1.28 -28.49
CA GLU A 65 1.44 1.83 -27.22
C GLU A 65 2.30 3.01 -26.79
N SER A 66 1.82 3.90 -25.92
CA SER A 66 2.61 5.00 -25.35
C SER A 66 2.85 4.78 -23.86
N CYS A 67 4.01 5.21 -23.34
CA CYS A 67 4.24 5.23 -21.91
C CYS A 67 3.26 6.18 -21.23
N ALA A 68 2.63 5.71 -20.14
CA ALA A 68 1.83 6.60 -19.32
C ALA A 68 2.74 7.65 -18.67
N SER A 69 2.31 8.91 -18.68
CA SER A 69 3.09 10.01 -18.10
C SER A 69 3.28 9.89 -16.59
N ALA A 70 2.43 9.11 -15.91
CA ALA A 70 2.56 8.74 -14.52
C ALA A 70 1.82 7.43 -14.22
N ILE A 71 2.19 6.77 -13.12
CA ILE A 71 1.47 5.64 -12.53
C ILE A 71 1.07 5.98 -11.10
N THR A 72 0.04 5.32 -10.57
CA THR A 72 -0.31 5.40 -9.15
C THR A 72 -0.02 4.06 -8.50
N ILE A 73 0.71 4.06 -7.38
CA ILE A 73 1.02 2.86 -6.62
C ILE A 73 0.61 3.04 -5.16
N ASP A 74 0.32 1.93 -4.49
CA ASP A 74 0.15 1.91 -3.04
C ASP A 74 1.53 1.96 -2.38
N SER A 75 1.69 2.84 -1.40
CA SER A 75 2.97 3.10 -0.74
C SER A 75 3.51 1.89 0.02
N GLU A 76 2.65 0.94 0.39
CA GLU A 76 3.05 -0.33 1.05
C GLU A 76 3.51 -1.41 0.06
N SER A 77 3.23 -1.24 -1.24
CA SER A 77 3.59 -2.21 -2.29
C SER A 77 4.99 -1.97 -2.88
N SER A 78 5.79 -1.05 -2.34
CA SER A 78 7.14 -0.76 -2.85
C SER A 78 8.18 -1.84 -2.50
N ALA A 79 7.75 -2.96 -1.91
CA ALA A 79 8.60 -4.13 -1.71
C ALA A 79 8.90 -4.75 -3.08
N ALA A 80 10.16 -4.60 -3.49
CA ALA A 80 10.80 -5.25 -4.61
C ALA A 80 10.21 -6.63 -4.90
N ASP A 81 9.59 -6.77 -6.07
CA ASP A 81 9.34 -8.08 -6.69
C ASP A 81 10.69 -8.57 -7.24
N ASP A 82 11.62 -8.87 -6.34
CA ASP A 82 12.86 -9.61 -6.60
C ASP A 82 12.49 -11.11 -6.70
N ASN A 83 11.80 -11.49 -7.78
CA ASN A 83 11.67 -12.89 -8.15
C ASN A 83 12.43 -13.12 -9.46
N ILE A 84 13.73 -13.41 -9.30
CA ILE A 84 14.65 -13.83 -10.36
C ILE A 84 14.80 -15.36 -10.34
#